data_AF-A0A951YDP4-F1
#
_entry.id   AF-A0A951YDP4-F1
#
_cell.length_a   1.000
_cell.length_b   1.000
_cell.length_c   1.000
_cell.angle_alpha   90.00
_cell.angle_beta   90.00
_cell.angle_gamma   90.00
#
_symmetry.space_group_name_H-M   'P 1'
#
loop_
_entity.id
_entity.type
_entity.pdbx_description
1 polymer ?
#
loop_
_entity_poly.entity_id
_entity_poly.type
_entity_poly.pdbx_seq_one_letter_code
_entity_poly.pdbx_strand_id
1 'polypeptide(L)'
;MKLRPLLYVAMGAVLGAAVISGFAFRETDENEEVVDVKKNRKLQYKWFVPDVPRQISFAGEPVPLHRWDVKEALEHEILNNCYRHSATMQILLLSTRYFPIIEQRLRANGVPDDFKYLCVAESSLTHARSPAGARGFWQFMD
;
A
#
# COMPACT_ATOMS: atom_id res chain seq x y z
N MET A 1 60.01 -11.53 12.38
CA MET A 1 58.75 -11.64 11.59
C MET A 1 58.40 -10.27 11.02
N LYS A 2 58.10 -10.19 9.72
CA LYS A 2 57.93 -8.91 8.99
C LYS A 2 56.64 -8.24 9.46
N LEU A 3 56.73 -7.12 10.19
CA LEU A 3 55.60 -6.38 10.75
C LEU A 3 54.78 -5.62 9.67
N ARG A 4 55.41 -5.32 8.54
CA ARG A 4 54.86 -4.57 7.40
C ARG A 4 53.62 -5.22 6.75
N PRO A 5 53.58 -6.52 6.42
CA PRO A 5 52.39 -7.17 5.86
C PRO A 5 51.18 -7.12 6.81
N LEU A 6 51.40 -7.22 8.12
CA LEU A 6 50.33 -7.12 9.11
C LEU A 6 49.68 -5.73 9.11
N LEU A 7 50.50 -4.69 8.90
CA LEU A 7 50.08 -3.29 8.83
C LEU A 7 49.21 -3.01 7.59
N TYR A 8 49.55 -3.58 6.43
CA TYR A 8 48.74 -3.43 5.22
C TYR A 8 47.39 -4.15 5.30
N VAL A 9 47.34 -5.34 5.92
CA VAL A 9 46.09 -6.07 6.14
C VAL A 9 45.18 -5.32 7.11
N ALA A 10 45.74 -4.78 8.20
CA ALA A 10 44.99 -3.96 9.15
C ALA A 10 44.42 -2.69 8.48
N MET A 11 45.23 -1.99 7.66
CA MET A 11 44.79 -0.79 6.95
C MET A 11 43.70 -1.09 5.91
N GLY A 12 43.80 -2.22 5.20
CA GLY A 12 42.78 -2.68 4.26
C GLY A 12 41.46 -3.04 4.95
N ALA A 13 41.52 -3.68 6.12
CA ALA A 13 40.34 -4.01 6.91
C ALA A 13 39.61 -2.74 7.41
N VAL A 14 40.36 -1.71 7.82
CA VAL A 14 39.81 -0.42 8.24
C VAL A 14 39.13 0.31 7.07
N LEU A 15 39.76 0.34 5.89
CA LEU A 15 39.16 0.92 4.69
C LEU A 15 37.89 0.18 4.25
N GLY A 16 37.91 -1.16 4.26
CA GLY A 16 36.75 -1.98 3.93
C GLY A 16 35.58 -1.74 4.89
N ALA A 17 35.85 -1.68 6.19
CA ALA A 17 34.85 -1.38 7.20
C ALA A 17 34.24 0.03 7.03
N ALA A 18 35.07 1.03 6.66
CA ALA A 18 34.60 2.39 6.41
C ALA A 18 33.71 2.53 5.16
N VAL A 19 33.99 1.76 4.11
CA VAL A 19 33.14 1.73 2.91
C VAL A 19 31.81 1.05 3.22
N ILE A 20 31.83 -0.10 3.92
CA ILE A 20 30.62 -0.83 4.31
C ILE A 20 29.76 0.02 5.25
N SER A 21 30.35 0.72 6.22
CA SER A 21 29.59 1.62 7.09
C SER A 21 29.01 2.81 6.31
N GLY A 22 29.72 3.38 5.35
CA GLY A 22 29.21 4.46 4.49
C GLY A 22 28.00 4.05 3.65
N PHE A 23 27.92 2.79 3.22
CA PHE A 23 26.73 2.26 2.53
C PHE A 23 25.63 1.81 3.49
N ALA A 24 25.97 1.25 4.65
CA ALA A 24 25.00 0.81 5.66
C ALA A 24 24.29 1.98 6.37
N PHE A 25 24.96 3.13 6.50
CA PHE A 25 24.40 4.38 7.03
C PHE A 25 23.96 5.36 5.95
N ARG A 26 23.91 4.93 4.68
CA ARG A 26 23.21 5.71 3.65
C ARG A 26 21.72 5.60 3.95
N GLU A 27 21.28 6.43 4.87
CA GLU A 27 19.89 6.73 5.12
C GLU A 27 19.31 7.15 3.76
N THR A 28 18.53 6.25 3.16
CA THR A 28 17.61 6.65 2.11
C THR A 28 16.80 7.76 2.76
N ASP A 29 16.78 8.95 2.16
CA ASP A 29 15.98 10.05 2.67
C ASP A 29 14.51 9.66 2.47
N GLU A 30 13.97 8.85 3.39
CA GLU A 30 12.57 8.44 3.47
C GLU A 30 11.68 9.61 3.91
N ASN A 31 12.29 10.75 4.23
CA ASN A 31 11.65 11.97 4.68
C ASN A 31 11.53 13.02 3.57
N GLU A 32 10.97 12.67 2.41
CA GLU A 32 10.14 13.66 1.73
C GLU A 32 8.84 13.76 2.54
N GLU A 33 8.90 14.55 3.62
CA GLU A 33 7.83 14.66 4.62
C GLU A 33 6.50 14.98 3.94
N VAL A 34 5.62 13.97 3.85
CA VAL A 34 4.29 14.12 3.23
C VAL A 34 3.43 15.13 3.99
N VAL A 35 3.77 15.48 5.23
CA VAL A 35 3.17 16.63 5.93
C VAL A 35 4.15 17.23 6.95
N ASP A 36 4.88 18.29 6.59
CA ASP A 36 5.20 19.33 7.57
C ASP A 36 5.07 20.74 6.99
N VAL A 37 4.13 21.52 7.56
CA VAL A 37 4.21 22.98 7.67
C VAL A 37 3.28 23.43 8.81
N LYS A 38 3.82 23.71 10.01
CA LYS A 38 3.17 24.66 10.94
C LYS A 38 3.71 26.07 10.72
N LYS A 39 3.03 26.84 9.86
CA LYS A 39 3.01 28.31 9.96
C LYS A 39 1.59 28.72 10.38
N ASN A 40 1.45 29.24 11.60
CA ASN A 40 0.19 29.77 12.18
C ASN A 40 -0.95 28.78 12.50
N ARG A 41 -0.66 27.56 12.99
CA ARG A 41 -1.66 26.57 13.47
C ARG A 41 -2.75 26.18 12.43
N LYS A 42 -2.55 26.47 11.15
CA LYS A 42 -3.43 26.04 10.06
C LYS A 42 -2.80 24.86 9.34
N LEU A 43 -3.58 23.82 9.08
CA LEU A 43 -3.15 22.69 8.25
C LEU A 43 -2.97 23.20 6.81
N GLN A 44 -1.76 23.10 6.26
CA GLN A 44 -1.52 23.32 4.84
C GLN A 44 -1.52 21.95 4.15
N TYR A 45 -2.61 21.63 3.47
CA TYR A 45 -2.68 20.43 2.65
C TYR A 45 -1.91 20.68 1.35
N LYS A 46 -0.82 19.95 1.13
CA LYS A 46 -0.19 19.84 -0.18
C LYS A 46 -0.87 18.67 -0.90
N TRP A 47 -1.45 18.96 -2.05
CA TRP A 47 -2.05 17.94 -2.91
C TRP A 47 -0.98 17.47 -3.89
N PHE A 48 -0.80 16.16 -4.00
CA PHE A 48 0.08 15.52 -4.97
C PHE A 48 -0.65 14.36 -5.66
N VAL A 49 -0.19 13.98 -6.85
CA VAL A 49 -0.71 12.78 -7.49
C VAL A 49 -0.02 11.58 -6.84
N PRO A 50 -0.76 10.64 -6.23
CA PRO A 50 -0.14 9.46 -5.63
C PRO A 50 0.51 8.58 -6.71
N ASP A 51 1.66 8.00 -6.38
CA ASP A 51 2.34 7.09 -7.28
C ASP A 51 1.54 5.80 -7.49
N VAL A 52 1.46 5.36 -8.75
CA VAL A 52 0.80 4.10 -9.10
C VAL A 52 1.83 2.98 -9.16
N PRO A 53 1.58 1.84 -8.49
CA PRO A 53 2.49 0.71 -8.52
C PRO A 53 2.68 0.19 -9.95
N ARG A 54 3.93 -0.14 -10.30
CA ARG A 54 4.27 -0.65 -11.64
C ARG A 54 3.69 -2.04 -11.93
N GLN A 55 3.41 -2.81 -10.89
CA GLN A 55 2.90 -4.17 -10.95
C GLN A 55 1.98 -4.43 -9.75
N ILE A 56 0.82 -5.06 -9.99
CA ILE A 56 -0.08 -5.56 -8.94
C ILE A 56 -0.69 -6.88 -9.40
N SER A 57 -1.18 -7.67 -8.44
CA SER A 57 -1.89 -8.92 -8.70
C SER A 57 -3.24 -8.93 -7.97
N PHE A 58 -4.20 -9.66 -8.51
CA PHE A 58 -5.48 -9.94 -7.86
C PHE A 58 -5.85 -11.40 -8.08
N ALA A 59 -6.20 -12.10 -7.01
CA ALA A 59 -6.56 -13.50 -7.00
C ALA A 59 -5.50 -14.43 -7.63
N GLY A 60 -4.22 -14.08 -7.48
CA GLY A 60 -3.09 -14.83 -8.05
C GLY A 60 -2.78 -14.51 -9.52
N GLU A 61 -3.56 -13.64 -10.17
CA GLU A 61 -3.33 -13.22 -11.55
C GLU A 61 -2.73 -11.80 -11.60
N PRO A 62 -1.77 -11.52 -12.50
CA PRO A 62 -1.25 -10.17 -12.67
C PRO A 62 -2.31 -9.28 -13.31
N VAL A 63 -2.53 -8.09 -12.75
CA VAL A 63 -3.44 -7.11 -13.35
C VAL A 63 -2.78 -6.55 -14.62
N PRO A 64 -3.52 -6.46 -15.75
CA PRO A 64 -2.96 -6.05 -17.03
C PRO A 64 -2.73 -4.54 -17.13
N LEU A 65 -1.78 -4.00 -16.36
CA LEU A 65 -1.42 -2.57 -16.35
C LEU A 65 -0.78 -2.05 -17.65
N HIS A 66 -0.47 -2.95 -18.59
CA HIS A 66 -0.07 -2.58 -19.95
C HIS A 66 -1.25 -2.05 -20.77
N ARG A 67 -2.49 -2.35 -20.35
CA ARG A 67 -3.72 -1.81 -20.95
C ARG A 67 -3.97 -0.43 -20.37
N TRP A 68 -4.07 0.57 -21.23
CA TRP A 68 -4.15 1.97 -20.80
C TRP A 68 -5.41 2.27 -19.98
N ASP A 69 -6.54 1.66 -20.32
CA ASP A 69 -7.83 1.80 -19.64
C ASP A 69 -7.81 1.19 -18.23
N VAL A 70 -7.13 0.06 -18.05
CA VAL A 70 -6.96 -0.57 -16.72
C VAL A 70 -6.04 0.27 -15.84
N LYS A 71 -4.95 0.78 -16.42
CA LYS A 71 -4.03 1.67 -15.72
C LYS A 71 -4.72 2.98 -15.31
N GLU A 72 -5.49 3.59 -16.22
CA GLU A 72 -6.25 4.81 -15.95
C GLU A 72 -7.32 4.59 -14.87
N ALA A 73 -8.06 3.46 -14.94
CA ALA A 73 -9.02 3.12 -13.90
C ALA A 73 -8.36 2.95 -12.52
N LEU A 74 -7.19 2.31 -12.46
CA LEU A 74 -6.42 2.19 -11.22
C LEU A 74 -5.94 3.56 -10.71
N GLU A 75 -5.40 4.40 -11.59
CA GLU A 75 -4.97 5.77 -11.27
C GLU A 75 -6.13 6.59 -10.68
N HIS A 76 -7.31 6.52 -11.31
CA HIS A 76 -8.51 7.18 -10.84
C HIS A 76 -8.92 6.72 -9.44
N GLU A 77 -8.95 5.40 -9.20
CA GLU A 77 -9.34 4.86 -7.90
C GLU A 77 -8.32 5.15 -6.79
N ILE A 78 -7.02 5.12 -7.08
CA ILE A 78 -5.99 5.50 -6.11
C ILE A 78 -6.16 6.98 -5.74
N LEU A 79 -6.31 7.86 -6.74
CA LEU A 79 -6.51 9.29 -6.50
C LEU A 79 -7.77 9.56 -5.66
N ASN A 80 -8.88 8.91 -6.01
CA ASN A 80 -10.15 9.04 -5.30
C ASN A 80 -10.05 8.57 -3.84
N ASN A 81 -9.43 7.41 -3.60
CA ASN A 81 -9.28 6.85 -2.25
C ASN A 81 -8.26 7.61 -1.39
N CYS A 82 -7.21 8.17 -2.01
CA CYS A 82 -6.25 9.03 -1.32
C CYS A 82 -6.90 10.29 -0.76
N TYR A 83 -7.91 10.85 -1.44
CA TYR A 83 -8.54 12.11 -1.02
C TYR A 83 -9.91 11.98 -0.38
N ARG A 84 -10.52 10.79 -0.39
CA ARG A 84 -11.74 10.47 0.38
C ARG A 84 -11.41 9.94 1.77
N HIS A 85 -10.64 10.70 2.55
CA HIS A 85 -10.09 10.28 3.84
C HIS A 85 -11.13 9.71 4.80
N SER A 86 -12.30 10.34 4.93
CA SER A 86 -13.36 9.86 5.85
C SER A 86 -13.88 8.48 5.47
N ALA A 87 -14.08 8.21 4.18
CA ALA A 87 -14.54 6.92 3.67
C ALA A 87 -13.46 5.85 3.87
N THR A 88 -12.21 6.15 3.50
CA THR A 88 -11.08 5.24 3.65
C THR A 88 -10.85 4.89 5.12
N MET A 89 -10.87 5.87 6.03
CA MET A 89 -10.78 5.63 7.47
C MET A 89 -11.92 4.73 7.98
N GLN A 90 -13.15 4.97 7.52
CA GLN A 90 -14.29 4.14 7.91
C GLN A 90 -14.13 2.69 7.44
N ILE A 91 -13.67 2.48 6.21
CA ILE A 91 -13.39 1.14 5.65
C ILE A 91 -12.32 0.43 6.48
N LEU A 92 -11.22 1.11 6.82
CA LEU A 92 -10.14 0.55 7.63
C LEU A 92 -10.62 0.13 9.03
N LEU A 93 -11.54 0.90 9.64
CA LEU A 93 -12.14 0.50 10.93
C LEU A 93 -13.04 -0.72 10.76
N LEU A 94 -13.88 -0.76 9.72
CA LEU A 94 -14.80 -1.89 9.49
C LEU A 94 -14.08 -3.16 9.05
N SER A 95 -12.96 -3.06 8.35
CA SER A 95 -12.18 -4.21 7.91
C SER A 95 -11.69 -5.04 9.09
N THR A 96 -11.26 -4.39 10.18
CA THR A 96 -10.86 -5.10 11.43
C THR A 96 -11.96 -5.98 12.01
N ARG A 97 -13.24 -5.61 11.78
CA ARG A 97 -14.41 -6.36 12.24
C ARG A 97 -14.81 -7.46 11.27
N TYR A 98 -14.85 -7.16 9.97
CA TYR A 98 -15.48 -8.03 8.98
C TYR A 98 -14.53 -8.92 8.20
N PHE A 99 -13.27 -8.51 7.99
CA PHE A 99 -12.31 -9.32 7.24
C PHE A 99 -12.12 -10.70 7.88
N PRO A 100 -11.92 -10.87 9.21
CA PRO A 100 -11.76 -12.20 9.79
C PRO A 100 -12.92 -13.16 9.47
N ILE A 101 -14.14 -12.63 9.43
CA ILE A 101 -15.36 -13.39 9.10
C ILE A 101 -15.37 -13.74 7.61
N ILE A 102 -15.10 -12.77 6.73
CA ILE A 102 -15.08 -12.95 5.28
C ILE A 102 -13.99 -13.96 4.88
N GLU A 103 -12.77 -13.76 5.35
CA GLU A 103 -11.61 -14.60 5.06
C GLU A 103 -11.85 -16.06 5.48
N GLN A 104 -12.47 -16.28 6.64
CA GLN A 104 -12.84 -17.63 7.08
C GLN A 104 -13.82 -18.28 6.10
N ARG A 105 -14.81 -17.54 5.60
CA ARG A 105 -15.79 -18.06 4.61
C ARG A 105 -15.16 -18.29 3.26
N LEU A 106 -14.29 -17.40 2.79
CA LEU A 106 -13.57 -17.56 1.52
C LEU A 106 -12.70 -18.81 1.55
N ARG A 107 -11.89 -18.99 2.62
CA ARG A 107 -11.08 -20.19 2.82
C ARG A 107 -11.91 -21.47 2.85
N ALA A 108 -13.05 -21.47 3.54
CA ALA A 108 -13.93 -22.64 3.61
C ALA A 108 -14.50 -23.05 2.25
N ASN A 109 -14.56 -22.13 1.28
CA ASN A 109 -15.06 -22.38 -0.08
C ASN A 109 -13.95 -22.44 -1.14
N GLY A 110 -12.67 -22.41 -0.73
CA GLY A 110 -11.55 -22.42 -1.66
C GLY A 110 -11.44 -21.17 -2.53
N VAL A 111 -12.04 -20.05 -2.11
CA VAL A 111 -11.99 -18.77 -2.84
C VAL A 111 -10.75 -17.98 -2.41
N PRO A 112 -10.01 -17.34 -3.34
CA PRO A 112 -8.86 -16.51 -3.00
C PRO A 112 -9.22 -15.38 -2.02
N ASP A 113 -8.28 -15.09 -1.13
CA ASP A 113 -8.45 -14.10 -0.06
C ASP A 113 -8.74 -12.68 -0.59
N ASP A 114 -8.15 -12.34 -1.73
CA ASP A 114 -8.32 -11.05 -2.42
C ASP A 114 -9.78 -10.70 -2.73
N PHE A 115 -10.67 -11.69 -2.85
CA PHE A 115 -12.10 -11.44 -3.08
C PHE A 115 -12.77 -10.64 -1.95
N LYS A 116 -12.18 -10.59 -0.74
CA LYS A 116 -12.68 -9.72 0.34
C LYS A 116 -12.71 -8.24 -0.06
N TYR A 117 -11.83 -7.81 -0.96
CA TYR A 117 -11.80 -6.43 -1.45
C TYR A 117 -12.98 -6.08 -2.36
N LEU A 118 -13.69 -7.06 -2.93
CA LEU A 118 -14.95 -6.79 -3.65
C LEU A 118 -16.01 -6.18 -2.72
N CYS A 119 -16.12 -6.68 -1.47
CA CYS A 119 -17.02 -6.08 -0.49
C CYS A 119 -16.70 -4.59 -0.21
N VAL A 120 -15.41 -4.23 -0.32
CA VAL A 120 -14.96 -2.85 -0.13
C VAL A 120 -15.37 -2.00 -1.33
N ALA A 121 -15.12 -2.47 -2.54
CA ALA A 121 -15.49 -1.79 -3.78
C ALA A 121 -17.01 -1.60 -3.93
N GLU A 122 -17.79 -2.63 -3.58
CA GLU A 122 -19.24 -2.64 -3.82
C GLU A 122 -20.04 -1.88 -2.76
N SER A 123 -19.65 -1.95 -1.49
CA SER A 123 -20.46 -1.39 -0.41
C SER A 123 -19.67 -0.68 0.68
N SER A 124 -18.35 -0.58 0.57
CA SER A 124 -17.48 -0.07 1.64
C SER A 124 -17.68 -0.82 2.96
N LEU A 125 -17.96 -2.13 2.91
CA LEU A 125 -18.28 -2.99 4.07
C LEU A 125 -19.54 -2.56 4.84
N THR A 126 -20.51 -1.95 4.14
CA THR A 126 -21.80 -1.55 4.71
C THR A 126 -22.97 -2.33 4.09
N HIS A 127 -24.11 -2.39 4.78
CA HIS A 127 -25.33 -2.99 4.22
C HIS A 127 -26.02 -2.00 3.26
N ALA A 128 -25.43 -1.85 2.07
CA ALA A 128 -25.96 -1.00 1.02
C ALA A 128 -27.11 -1.68 0.26
N ARG A 129 -28.00 -0.86 -0.31
CA ARG A 129 -29.07 -1.29 -1.22
C ARG A 129 -29.02 -0.43 -2.46
N SER A 130 -28.83 -1.05 -3.63
CA SER A 130 -28.83 -0.32 -4.90
C SER A 130 -30.26 -0.06 -5.41
N PRO A 131 -30.47 0.96 -6.27
CA PRO A 131 -31.74 1.17 -6.95
C PRO A 131 -32.19 -0.02 -7.82
N ALA A 132 -31.23 -0.78 -8.34
CA ALA A 132 -31.49 -1.97 -9.15
C ALA A 132 -31.89 -3.20 -8.32
N GLY A 133 -31.71 -3.15 -6.99
CA GLY A 133 -32.13 -4.23 -6.09
C GLY A 133 -31.00 -5.03 -5.47
N ALA A 134 -29.74 -4.75 -5.80
CA ALA A 134 -28.56 -5.37 -5.19
C ALA A 134 -28.48 -5.05 -3.69
N ARG A 135 -28.07 -6.01 -2.85
CA ARG A 135 -28.03 -5.85 -1.39
C ARG A 135 -26.79 -6.40 -0.71
N GLY A 136 -26.49 -5.81 0.45
CA GLY A 136 -25.48 -6.31 1.38
C GLY A 136 -24.05 -5.92 0.99
N PHE A 137 -23.08 -6.63 1.57
CA PHE A 137 -21.65 -6.31 1.38
C PHE A 137 -21.19 -6.55 -0.05
N TRP A 138 -21.70 -7.62 -0.65
CA TRP A 138 -21.31 -8.05 -1.99
C TRP A 138 -22.14 -7.41 -3.10
N GLN A 139 -23.20 -6.66 -2.75
CA GLN A 139 -24.19 -6.16 -3.72
C GLN A 139 -24.73 -7.29 -4.62
N PHE A 140 -25.08 -8.44 -4.04
CA PHE A 140 -25.72 -9.50 -4.81
C PHE A 140 -27.17 -9.13 -5.13
N MET A 141 -27.59 -9.54 -6.32
CA MET A 141 -28.98 -9.49 -6.77
C MET A 141 -29.73 -10.70 -6.20
N ASP A 142 -31.03 -10.54 -5.95
CA ASP A 142 -31.94 -11.67 -5.72
C ASP A 142 -32.38 -12.30 -7.05
#